data_AF-A0A7U9TGE5-F1
#
_entry.id   AF-A0A7U9TGE5-F1
#
_cell.length_a   1.000
_cell.length_b   1.000
_cell.length_c   1.000
_cell.angle_alpha   90.00
_cell.angle_beta   90.00
_cell.angle_gamma   90.00
#
_symmetry.space_group_name_H-M   'P 1'
#
loop_
_entity.id
_entity.type
_entity.pdbx_description
1 polymer ?
#
loop_
_entity_poly.entity_id
_entity_poly.type
_entity_poly.pdbx_seq_one_letter_code
_entity_poly.pdbx_strand_id
1 'polypeptide(L)'
;MVELLGAVAIFAIASSVIALTISLIVNANKDIIETSQASTTGTLIIKRIENALNDLNITDYDLISSDEVILYSDSEYVYDETSEEIILVTYNPRLELSILFNTNILIDNEIIDLSQFSLDETSTIEIISDATTSKLVITVVLVSDEGNLYTFKTNLQLVS
;
A
#
# COMPACT_ATOMS: atom_id res chain seq x y z
N MET A 1 12.33 59.71 21.81
CA MET A 1 13.20 58.51 22.00
C MET A 1 12.38 57.29 22.44
N VAL A 2 11.52 57.43 23.46
CA VAL A 2 10.61 56.35 23.92
C VAL A 2 9.63 55.90 22.81
N GLU A 3 9.11 56.81 22.01
CA GLU A 3 8.19 56.49 20.90
C GLU A 3 8.87 55.67 19.79
N LEU A 4 10.13 55.97 19.47
CA LEU A 4 10.91 55.22 18.49
C LEU A 4 11.20 53.81 19.00
N LEU A 5 11.53 53.66 20.29
CA LEU A 5 11.76 52.37 20.92
C LEU A 5 10.49 51.52 20.95
N GLY A 6 9.33 52.13 21.24
CA GLY A 6 8.03 51.47 21.19
C GLY A 6 7.67 51.00 19.78
N ALA A 7 7.91 51.82 18.76
CA ALA A 7 7.67 51.44 17.36
C ALA A 7 8.55 50.28 16.92
N VAL A 8 9.84 50.26 17.28
CA VAL A 8 10.77 49.16 16.97
C VAL A 8 10.34 47.86 17.66
N ALA A 9 9.93 47.93 18.93
CA ALA A 9 9.45 46.76 19.66
C ALA A 9 8.18 46.17 19.02
N ILE A 10 7.22 47.02 18.65
CA ILE A 10 5.99 46.59 17.96
C ILE A 10 6.33 45.96 16.61
N PHE A 11 7.24 46.56 15.84
CA PHE A 11 7.65 46.03 14.54
C PHE A 11 8.35 44.67 14.66
N ALA A 12 9.20 44.50 15.68
CA ALA A 12 9.87 43.23 15.96
C ALA A 12 8.87 42.14 16.35
N ILE A 13 7.90 42.45 17.21
CA ILE A 13 6.84 41.51 17.61
C ILE A 13 5.99 41.14 16.39
N ALA A 14 5.54 42.12 15.60
CA ALA A 14 4.74 41.88 14.41
C ALA A 14 5.49 41.01 13.39
N SER A 15 6.76 41.29 13.15
CA SER A 15 7.60 40.49 12.24
C SER A 15 7.78 39.06 12.73
N SER A 16 7.94 38.87 14.05
CA SER A 16 8.03 37.53 14.66
C SER A 16 6.72 36.74 14.50
N VAL A 17 5.57 37.38 14.70
CA VAL A 17 4.27 36.73 14.52
C VAL A 17 4.08 36.33 13.07
N ILE A 18 4.40 37.21 12.11
CA ILE A 18 4.31 36.91 10.67
C ILE A 18 5.21 35.72 10.31
N ALA A 19 6.46 35.70 10.78
CA ALA A 19 7.39 34.61 10.51
C ALA A 19 6.88 33.27 11.07
N LEU A 20 6.34 33.26 12.29
CA LEU A 20 5.74 32.07 12.89
C LEU A 20 4.53 31.59 12.09
N THR A 21 3.64 32.51 11.69
CA THR A 21 2.47 32.16 10.87
C THR A 21 2.87 31.56 9.53
N ILE A 22 3.87 32.14 8.85
CA ILE A 22 4.39 31.59 7.59
C ILE A 22 4.98 30.19 7.81
N SER A 23 5.78 29.99 8.86
CA SER A 23 6.36 28.68 9.16
C SER A 23 5.28 27.62 9.41
N LEU A 24 4.22 27.98 10.15
CA LEU A 24 3.09 27.07 10.39
C LEU A 24 2.37 26.70 9.10
N ILE A 25 2.14 27.67 8.21
CA ILE A 25 1.49 27.43 6.90
C ILE A 25 2.36 26.53 6.02
N VAL A 26 3.67 26.78 5.98
CA VAL A 26 4.60 25.98 5.17
C VAL A 26 4.64 24.53 5.67
N ASN A 27 4.74 24.32 6.98
CA ASN A 27 4.73 22.97 7.56
C ASN A 27 3.39 22.27 7.29
N ALA A 28 2.26 22.95 7.53
CA ALA A 28 0.95 22.38 7.25
C ALA A 28 0.77 21.99 5.77
N ASN A 29 1.26 22.81 4.84
CA ASN A 29 1.22 22.50 3.42
C ASN A 29 2.11 21.29 3.08
N LYS A 30 3.29 21.18 3.70
CA LYS A 30 4.17 20.02 3.53
C LYS A 30 3.48 18.74 3.99
N ASP A 31 2.90 18.75 5.18
CA ASP A 31 2.18 17.60 5.75
C ASP A 31 1.01 17.16 4.86
N ILE A 32 0.27 18.12 4.31
CA ILE A 32 -0.84 17.88 3.38
C ILE A 32 -0.33 17.21 2.10
N ILE A 33 0.75 17.74 1.51
CA ILE A 33 1.34 17.19 0.28
C ILE A 33 1.84 15.78 0.53
N GLU A 34 2.58 15.54 1.62
CA GLU A 34 3.10 14.22 1.97
C GLU A 34 1.97 13.22 2.19
N THR A 35 0.95 13.58 2.97
CA THR A 35 -0.20 12.70 3.22
C THR A 35 -0.96 12.39 1.92
N SER A 36 -1.13 13.39 1.04
CA SER A 36 -1.77 13.20 -0.26
C SER A 36 -0.97 12.26 -1.16
N GLN A 37 0.36 12.38 -1.17
CA GLN A 37 1.25 11.50 -1.92
C GLN A 37 1.21 10.08 -1.35
N ALA A 38 1.32 9.93 -0.02
CA ALA A 38 1.24 8.64 0.65
C ALA A 38 -0.07 7.92 0.34
N SER A 39 -1.19 8.64 0.42
CA SER A 39 -2.51 8.09 0.09
C SER A 39 -2.61 7.65 -1.37
N THR A 40 -2.07 8.43 -2.30
CA THR A 40 -2.06 8.10 -3.73
C THR A 40 -1.21 6.86 -4.00
N THR A 41 0.04 6.85 -3.50
CA THR A 41 0.98 5.73 -3.66
C THR A 41 0.44 4.47 -3.01
N GLY A 42 0.00 4.52 -1.75
CA GLY A 42 -0.56 3.38 -1.04
C GLY A 42 -1.82 2.82 -1.71
N THR A 43 -2.72 3.68 -2.19
CA THR A 43 -3.90 3.24 -2.96
C THR A 43 -3.50 2.53 -4.25
N LEU A 44 -2.48 3.04 -4.96
CA LEU A 44 -2.01 2.43 -6.20
C LEU A 44 -1.38 1.05 -5.94
N ILE A 45 -0.57 0.93 -4.88
CA ILE A 45 0.01 -0.35 -4.44
C ILE A 45 -1.09 -1.37 -4.15
N ILE A 46 -2.06 -0.98 -3.30
CA ILE A 46 -3.17 -1.87 -2.94
C ILE A 46 -3.96 -2.29 -4.18
N LYS A 47 -4.29 -1.36 -5.09
CA LYS A 47 -4.98 -1.72 -6.34
C LYS A 47 -4.18 -2.66 -7.21
N ARG A 48 -2.85 -2.52 -7.28
CA ARG A 48 -2.01 -3.44 -8.05
C ARG A 48 -2.01 -4.84 -7.45
N ILE A 49 -1.93 -4.93 -6.12
CA ILE A 49 -2.07 -6.20 -5.39
C ILE A 49 -3.46 -6.80 -5.66
N GLU A 50 -4.53 -6.02 -5.49
CA GLU A 50 -5.91 -6.47 -5.71
C GLU A 50 -6.14 -6.93 -7.15
N ASN A 51 -5.61 -6.22 -8.15
CA ASN A 51 -5.72 -6.65 -9.54
C ASN A 51 -4.99 -7.98 -9.77
N ALA A 52 -3.74 -8.11 -9.31
CA ALA A 52 -3.00 -9.36 -9.44
C ALA A 52 -3.71 -10.54 -8.76
N LEU A 53 -4.29 -10.29 -7.58
CA LEU A 53 -5.09 -11.27 -6.85
C LEU A 53 -6.40 -11.66 -7.58
N ASN A 54 -7.06 -10.70 -8.22
CA ASN A 54 -8.31 -10.94 -8.94
C ASN A 54 -8.09 -11.56 -10.33
N ASP A 55 -6.90 -11.39 -10.91
CA ASP A 55 -6.51 -11.99 -12.19
C ASP A 55 -6.22 -13.50 -12.06
N LEU A 56 -6.15 -14.03 -10.83
CA LEU A 56 -5.89 -15.43 -10.54
C LEU A 56 -7.06 -16.08 -9.80
N ASN A 57 -7.60 -17.17 -10.34
CA ASN A 57 -8.54 -18.01 -9.58
C ASN A 57 -7.77 -18.89 -8.57
N ILE A 58 -7.53 -18.37 -7.37
CA ILE A 58 -6.69 -19.02 -6.35
C ILE A 58 -7.33 -20.32 -5.87
N THR A 59 -6.66 -21.45 -6.13
CA THR A 59 -7.06 -22.79 -5.67
C THR A 59 -6.24 -23.28 -4.50
N ASP A 60 -5.00 -22.82 -4.37
CA ASP A 60 -4.07 -23.23 -3.32
C ASP A 60 -3.09 -22.09 -2.99
N TYR A 61 -2.40 -22.19 -1.86
CA TYR A 61 -1.41 -21.21 -1.44
C TYR A 61 -0.30 -21.81 -0.59
N ASP A 62 0.86 -21.17 -0.60
CA ASP A 62 1.96 -21.44 0.32
C ASP A 62 2.41 -20.13 0.99
N LEU A 63 2.27 -20.07 2.31
CA LEU A 63 2.75 -18.94 3.11
C LEU A 63 4.15 -19.28 3.63
N ILE A 64 5.17 -18.80 2.91
CA ILE A 64 6.57 -19.08 3.22
C ILE A 64 6.99 -18.32 4.49
N SER A 65 6.55 -17.06 4.62
CA SER A 65 6.82 -16.21 5.78
C SER A 65 5.76 -15.11 5.91
N SER A 66 5.86 -14.25 6.93
CA SER A 66 5.05 -13.02 7.02
C SER A 66 5.31 -12.05 5.88
N ASP A 67 6.37 -12.26 5.10
CA ASP A 67 6.81 -11.34 4.07
C ASP A 67 6.61 -11.94 2.67
N GLU A 68 6.24 -13.22 2.57
CA GLU A 68 6.19 -13.92 1.29
C GLU A 68 5.04 -14.93 1.24
N VAL A 69 4.22 -14.81 0.19
CA VAL A 69 3.18 -15.77 -0.16
C VAL A 69 3.26 -16.12 -1.64
N ILE A 70 3.05 -17.39 -1.94
CA ILE A 70 2.85 -17.89 -3.31
C ILE A 70 1.42 -18.41 -3.41
N LEU A 71 0.69 -17.93 -4.40
CA LEU A 71 -0.69 -18.29 -4.68
C LEU A 71 -0.72 -19.11 -5.97
N TYR A 72 -1.53 -20.15 -6.00
CA TYR A 72 -1.60 -21.07 -7.12
C TYR A 72 -2.99 -21.11 -7.72
N SER A 73 -3.06 -21.29 -9.04
CA SER A 73 -4.28 -21.65 -9.74
C SER A 73 -4.05 -22.90 -10.59
N ASP A 74 -4.70 -23.99 -10.18
CA ASP A 74 -4.67 -25.27 -10.90
C ASP A 74 -5.74 -25.31 -12.01
N SER A 75 -6.84 -24.58 -11.81
CA SER A 75 -7.95 -24.58 -12.76
C SER A 75 -8.88 -23.39 -12.60
N GLU A 76 -9.59 -23.08 -13.67
CA GLU A 76 -10.57 -21.99 -13.74
C GLU A 76 -11.75 -22.40 -14.64
N TYR A 77 -12.95 -21.97 -14.27
CA TYR A 77 -14.14 -22.13 -15.10
C TYR A 77 -14.26 -20.93 -16.04
N VAL A 78 -14.04 -21.17 -17.33
CA VAL A 78 -14.08 -20.15 -18.38
C VAL A 78 -15.27 -20.41 -19.30
N TYR A 79 -15.97 -19.34 -19.68
CA TYR A 79 -17.04 -19.43 -20.67
C TYR A 79 -16.44 -19.50 -22.08
N ASP A 80 -16.74 -20.56 -22.83
CA ASP A 80 -16.33 -20.70 -24.22
C ASP A 80 -17.45 -20.25 -25.16
N GLU A 81 -17.23 -19.14 -25.86
CA GLU A 81 -18.18 -18.57 -26.81
C GLU A 81 -18.48 -19.49 -28.01
N THR A 82 -17.63 -20.48 -28.28
CA THR A 82 -17.81 -21.42 -29.40
C THR A 82 -18.79 -22.54 -29.07
N SER A 83 -18.71 -23.05 -27.84
CA SER A 83 -19.56 -24.13 -27.35
C SER A 83 -20.78 -23.62 -26.57
N GLU A 84 -20.83 -22.32 -26.25
CA GLU A 84 -21.83 -21.68 -25.38
C GLU A 84 -21.90 -22.33 -23.97
N GLU A 85 -20.83 -23.00 -23.54
CA GLU A 85 -20.75 -23.75 -22.29
C GLU A 85 -19.65 -23.20 -21.36
N ILE A 86 -19.81 -23.45 -20.05
CA ILE A 86 -18.74 -23.21 -19.07
C ILE A 86 -17.84 -24.43 -19.05
N ILE A 87 -16.58 -24.26 -19.45
CA ILE A 87 -15.58 -25.31 -19.48
C ILE A 87 -14.55 -25.13 -18.36
N LEU A 88 -14.09 -26.24 -17.80
CA LEU A 88 -12.98 -26.23 -16.85
C LEU A 88 -11.66 -26.20 -17.62
N VAL A 89 -10.95 -25.08 -17.54
CA VAL A 89 -9.58 -24.96 -18.00
C VAL A 89 -8.67 -25.42 -16.86
N THR A 90 -7.76 -26.33 -17.17
CA THR A 90 -6.74 -26.80 -16.20
C THR A 90 -5.38 -26.30 -16.65
N TYR A 91 -4.60 -25.76 -15.72
CA TYR A 91 -3.29 -25.18 -16.00
C TYR A 91 -2.19 -26.20 -15.68
N ASN A 92 -1.33 -26.50 -16.66
CA ASN A 92 -0.18 -27.38 -16.48
C ASN A 92 1.04 -26.86 -17.27
N PRO A 93 2.05 -26.26 -16.61
CA PRO A 93 2.17 -26.09 -15.16
C PRO A 93 1.09 -25.15 -14.58
N ARG A 94 0.79 -25.30 -13.28
CA ARG A 94 -0.14 -24.42 -12.55
C ARG A 94 0.31 -22.96 -12.67
N LEU A 95 -0.65 -22.03 -12.68
CA LEU A 95 -0.34 -20.61 -12.63
C LEU A 95 0.10 -20.27 -11.20
N GLU A 96 1.11 -19.43 -11.07
CA GLU A 96 1.69 -19.04 -9.79
C GLU A 96 1.74 -17.51 -9.74
N LEU A 97 1.33 -16.94 -8.60
CA LEU A 97 1.45 -15.53 -8.27
C LEU A 97 2.28 -15.40 -7.00
N SER A 98 3.43 -14.74 -7.08
CA SER A 98 4.31 -14.51 -5.92
C SER A 98 4.19 -13.07 -5.44
N ILE A 99 3.95 -12.89 -4.15
CA ILE A 99 4.00 -11.58 -3.49
C ILE A 99 5.07 -11.65 -2.41
N LEU A 100 6.08 -10.77 -2.52
CA LEU A 100 7.22 -10.70 -1.61
C LEU A 100 7.43 -9.27 -1.11
N PHE A 101 7.56 -9.12 0.20
CA PHE A 101 7.96 -7.91 0.90
C PHE A 101 9.43 -8.03 1.29
N ASN A 102 10.22 -7.06 0.86
CA ASN A 102 11.62 -6.90 1.30
C ASN A 102 11.90 -5.41 1.49
N THR A 103 13.00 -4.87 0.94
CA THR A 103 13.17 -3.42 0.82
C THR A 103 12.12 -2.76 -0.08
N ASN A 104 11.48 -3.54 -0.95
CA ASN A 104 10.41 -3.15 -1.86
C ASN A 104 9.27 -4.19 -1.81
N ILE A 105 8.19 -3.89 -2.51
CA ILE A 105 7.13 -4.87 -2.78
C ILE A 105 7.38 -5.46 -4.16
N LEU A 106 7.40 -6.79 -4.27
CA LEU A 106 7.47 -7.52 -5.52
C LEU A 106 6.18 -8.29 -5.75
N ILE A 107 5.65 -8.19 -6.96
CA ILE A 107 4.56 -9.02 -7.47
C ILE A 107 5.09 -9.71 -8.74
N ASP A 108 5.14 -11.03 -8.76
CA ASP A 108 5.72 -11.83 -9.86
C ASP A 108 7.11 -11.34 -10.28
N ASN A 109 7.93 -11.06 -9.26
CA ASN A 109 9.30 -10.56 -9.41
C ASN A 109 9.40 -9.16 -10.07
N GLU A 110 8.28 -8.46 -10.25
CA GLU A 110 8.23 -7.04 -10.63
C GLU A 110 8.20 -6.14 -9.40
N ILE A 111 9.12 -5.19 -9.35
CA ILE A 111 9.20 -4.22 -8.26
C ILE A 111 8.09 -3.17 -8.43
N ILE A 112 7.31 -2.93 -7.37
CA ILE A 112 6.36 -1.83 -7.31
C ILE A 112 7.09 -0.54 -6.92
N ASP A 113 6.83 0.53 -7.65
CA ASP A 113 7.34 1.87 -7.33
C ASP A 113 6.67 2.42 -6.06
N LEU A 114 7.47 2.66 -5.03
CA LEU A 114 7.06 3.28 -3.76
C LEU A 114 7.22 4.82 -3.77
N SER A 115 7.61 5.39 -4.90
CA SER A 115 7.92 6.81 -5.08
C SER A 115 8.98 7.31 -4.09
N GLN A 116 8.60 8.18 -3.15
CA GLN A 116 9.48 8.77 -2.14
C GLN A 116 9.39 8.07 -0.77
N PHE A 117 8.62 6.98 -0.69
CA PHE A 117 8.44 6.22 0.54
C PHE A 117 9.30 4.96 0.53
N SER A 118 9.61 4.46 1.72
CA SER A 118 10.19 3.13 1.89
C SER A 118 9.16 2.18 2.48
N LEU A 119 9.33 0.87 2.27
CA LEU A 119 8.54 -0.13 2.96
C LEU A 119 9.04 -0.27 4.40
N ASP A 120 8.12 -0.15 5.36
CA ASP A 120 8.42 -0.35 6.77
C ASP A 120 8.37 -1.85 7.13
N GLU A 121 9.21 -2.26 8.08
CA GLU A 121 9.36 -3.66 8.54
C GLU A 121 8.08 -4.23 9.19
N THR A 122 7.13 -3.38 9.54
CA THR A 122 5.82 -3.81 10.09
C THR A 122 4.81 -4.19 9.00
N SER A 123 5.17 -4.06 7.72
CA SER A 123 4.39 -4.60 6.60
C SER A 123 4.34 -6.13 6.68
N THR A 124 3.18 -6.73 6.43
CA THR A 124 2.98 -8.16 6.67
C THR A 124 1.92 -8.75 5.75
N ILE A 125 2.07 -10.04 5.48
CA ILE A 125 1.16 -10.92 4.77
C ILE A 125 0.75 -12.02 5.76
N GLU A 126 -0.54 -12.12 5.99
CA GLU A 126 -1.11 -13.06 6.95
C GLU A 126 -2.24 -13.85 6.31
N ILE A 127 -2.36 -15.13 6.67
CA ILE A 127 -3.51 -15.95 6.34
C ILE A 127 -4.26 -16.26 7.62
N ILE A 128 -5.48 -15.74 7.71
CA ILE A 128 -6.38 -15.93 8.84
C ILE A 128 -7.41 -16.97 8.43
N SER A 129 -7.26 -18.19 8.95
CA SER A 129 -8.19 -19.29 8.72
C SER A 129 -9.10 -19.50 9.93
N ASP A 130 -10.40 -19.67 9.66
CA ASP A 130 -11.36 -20.22 10.61
C ASP A 130 -11.83 -21.62 10.15
N ALA A 131 -12.80 -22.20 10.84
CA ALA A 131 -13.29 -23.55 10.55
C ALA A 131 -13.93 -23.72 9.16
N THR A 132 -14.21 -22.62 8.45
CA THR A 132 -15.01 -22.61 7.22
C THR A 132 -14.45 -21.72 6.11
N THR A 133 -13.53 -20.83 6.44
CA THR A 133 -13.02 -19.79 5.54
C THR A 133 -11.56 -19.51 5.80
N SER A 134 -10.78 -19.24 4.74
CA SER A 134 -9.43 -18.71 4.85
C SER A 134 -9.37 -17.32 4.24
N LYS A 135 -8.73 -16.36 4.90
CA LYS A 135 -8.58 -14.99 4.38
C LYS A 135 -7.12 -14.61 4.28
N LEU A 136 -6.71 -14.20 3.09
CA LEU A 136 -5.45 -13.53 2.88
C LEU A 136 -5.59 -12.07 3.30
N VAL A 137 -4.67 -11.59 4.13
CA VAL A 137 -4.63 -10.23 4.63
C VAL A 137 -3.25 -9.66 4.32
N ILE A 138 -3.21 -8.61 3.52
CA ILE A 138 -1.97 -7.94 3.15
C ILE A 138 -1.99 -6.53 3.74
N THR A 139 -1.00 -6.23 4.56
CA THR A 139 -0.80 -4.94 5.21
C THR A 139 0.50 -4.32 4.71
N VAL A 140 0.40 -3.16 4.08
CA VAL A 140 1.54 -2.38 3.58
C VAL A 140 1.68 -1.14 4.45
N VAL A 141 2.86 -0.95 5.04
CA VAL A 141 3.19 0.23 5.82
C VAL A 141 4.29 1.00 5.08
N LEU A 142 3.97 2.22 4.65
CA LEU A 142 4.91 3.13 4.02
C LEU A 142 5.48 4.09 5.05
N VAL A 143 6.80 4.26 5.05
CA VAL A 143 7.51 5.24 5.88
C VAL A 143 8.06 6.36 5.02
N SER A 144 7.83 7.61 5.42
CA SER A 144 8.44 8.79 4.78
C SER A 144 9.84 9.06 5.33
N ASP A 145 10.61 9.90 4.63
CA ASP A 145 11.93 10.36 5.10
C ASP A 145 11.88 11.05 6.47
N GLU A 146 10.71 11.57 6.86
CA GLU A 146 10.48 12.22 8.16
C GLU A 146 10.06 11.23 9.25
N GLY A 147 9.89 9.95 8.92
CA GLY A 147 9.48 8.89 9.84
C GLY A 147 7.97 8.79 10.05
N ASN A 148 7.16 9.46 9.22
CA ASN A 148 5.70 9.31 9.28
C ASN A 148 5.30 7.96 8.67
N LEU A 149 4.38 7.26 9.34
CA LEU A 149 3.90 5.95 8.92
C LEU A 149 2.50 6.04 8.32
N TYR A 150 2.33 5.37 7.18
CA TYR A 150 1.07 5.30 6.45
C TYR A 150 0.70 3.84 6.19
N THR A 151 -0.38 3.37 6.80
CA THR A 151 -0.80 1.97 6.73
C THR A 151 -1.95 1.78 5.73
N PHE A 152 -1.78 0.80 4.85
CA PHE A 152 -2.77 0.37 3.86
C PHE A 152 -3.00 -1.12 4.02
N LYS A 153 -4.25 -1.54 3.80
CA LYS A 153 -4.64 -2.93 4.03
C LYS A 153 -5.61 -3.39 2.96
N THR A 154 -5.40 -4.59 2.45
CA THR A 154 -6.37 -5.31 1.63
C THR A 154 -6.58 -6.72 2.17
N ASN A 155 -7.72 -7.31 1.83
CA ASN A 155 -8.04 -8.68 2.21
C ASN A 155 -8.79 -9.37 1.09
N LEU A 156 -8.52 -10.66 0.94
CA LEU A 156 -9.17 -11.53 -0.03
C LEU A 156 -9.65 -12.81 0.65
N GLN A 157 -10.88 -13.19 0.34
CA GLN A 157 -11.42 -14.48 0.76
C GLN A 157 -10.84 -15.58 -0.12
N LEU A 158 -10.10 -16.50 0.47
CA LEU A 158 -9.61 -17.71 -0.18
C LEU A 158 -10.71 -18.77 -0.15
N VAL A 159 -10.88 -19.49 -1.25
CA VAL A 159 -11.82 -20.60 -1.35
C VAL A 159 -11.11 -21.84 -0.79
N SER A 160 -11.73 -22.50 0.18
CA SER A 160 -11.25 -23.74 0.81
C SER A 160 -11.78 -24.98 0.11
#